data_AF-A0A537XBV8-F1
#
_entry.id   AF-A0A537XBV8-F1
#
_cell.length_a   1.000
_cell.length_b   1.000
_cell.length_c   1.000
_cell.angle_alpha   90.00
_cell.angle_beta   90.00
_cell.angle_gamma   90.00
#
_symmetry.space_group_name_H-M   'P 1'
#
loop_
_entity.id
_entity.type
_entity.pdbx_description
1 polymer ?
#
loop_
_entity_poly.entity_id
_entity_poly.type
_entity_poly.pdbx_seq_one_letter_code
_entity_poly.pdbx_strand_id
1 'polypeptide(L)'
;MPSLGLVRQIDEQLRALDERLQGYEGLVAERRRLEAARAALTGDVVKRHPRLSQDEVAAFLVEHPGSRAGDIARALDAPLVNISQHLHRGKRTRFERREDGWHLLPGGEPEAGEDA
;
A
#
# COMPACT_ATOMS: atom_id res chain seq x y z
N MET A 1 7.18 -25.55 -13.39
CA MET A 1 6.78 -24.85 -14.62
C MET A 1 5.33 -24.41 -14.47
N PRO A 2 4.99 -23.11 -14.49
CA PRO A 2 3.60 -22.68 -14.47
C PRO A 2 2.87 -23.19 -15.72
N SER A 3 1.68 -23.75 -15.56
CA SER A 3 0.88 -24.28 -16.68
C SER A 3 0.46 -23.14 -17.61
N LEU A 4 0.77 -23.25 -18.91
CA LEU A 4 0.41 -22.25 -19.93
C LEU A 4 -1.08 -21.87 -19.93
N GLY A 5 -1.96 -22.79 -19.52
CA GLY A 5 -3.40 -22.52 -19.37
C GLY A 5 -3.73 -21.51 -18.26
N LEU A 6 -2.98 -21.49 -17.17
CA LEU A 6 -3.18 -20.53 -16.06
C LEU A 6 -2.73 -19.13 -16.48
N VAL A 7 -1.63 -19.03 -17.22
CA VAL A 7 -1.15 -17.74 -17.76
C VAL A 7 -2.19 -17.15 -18.71
N ARG A 8 -2.75 -17.96 -19.62
CA ARG A 8 -3.79 -17.51 -20.55
C ARG A 8 -5.06 -17.04 -19.84
N GLN A 9 -5.46 -17.73 -18.77
CA GLN A 9 -6.61 -17.32 -17.95
C GLN A 9 -6.35 -15.98 -17.24
N ILE A 10 -5.14 -15.76 -16.75
CA ILE A 10 -4.74 -14.48 -16.15
C ILE A 10 -4.77 -13.36 -17.20
N ASP A 11 -4.26 -13.62 -18.41
CA ASP A 11 -4.27 -12.63 -19.50
C ASP A 11 -5.69 -12.24 -19.93
N GLU A 12 -6.63 -13.18 -19.98
CA GLU A 12 -8.05 -12.90 -20.25
C GLU A 12 -8.69 -12.06 -19.13
N GLN A 13 -8.38 -12.37 -17.87
CA GLN A 13 -8.86 -11.59 -16.72
C GLN A 13 -8.29 -10.17 -16.71
N LEU A 14 -7.02 -10.00 -17.10
CA LEU A 14 -6.39 -8.69 -17.23
C LEU A 14 -7.04 -7.86 -18.34
N ARG A 15 -7.28 -8.45 -19.52
CA ARG A 15 -7.98 -7.73 -20.60
C ARG A 15 -9.39 -7.28 -20.21
N ALA A 16 -10.15 -8.16 -19.56
CA ALA A 16 -11.49 -7.82 -19.09
C ALA A 16 -11.47 -6.71 -18.01
N LEU A 17 -10.41 -6.66 -17.21
CA LEU A 17 -10.18 -5.55 -16.27
C LEU A 17 -9.81 -4.26 -17.01
N ASP A 18 -8.92 -4.32 -18.00
CA ASP A 18 -8.50 -3.16 -18.78
C ASP A 18 -9.69 -2.53 -19.54
N GLU A 19 -10.54 -3.33 -20.18
CA GLU A 19 -11.76 -2.87 -20.85
C GLU A 19 -12.73 -2.19 -19.87
N ARG A 20 -12.86 -2.72 -18.65
CA ARG A 20 -13.68 -2.09 -17.61
C ARG A 20 -13.06 -0.78 -17.13
N LEU A 21 -11.74 -0.73 -17.00
CA LEU A 21 -11.00 0.45 -16.55
C LEU A 21 -10.97 1.58 -17.58
N GLN A 22 -11.03 1.26 -18.88
CA GLN A 22 -11.13 2.27 -19.95
C GLN A 22 -12.29 3.24 -19.73
N GLY A 23 -13.46 2.74 -19.29
CA GLY A 23 -14.62 3.58 -18.98
C GLY A 23 -14.41 4.55 -17.82
N TYR A 24 -13.38 4.34 -16.99
CA TYR A 24 -13.04 5.16 -15.83
C TYR A 24 -11.80 6.04 -16.05
N GLU A 25 -11.13 5.97 -17.20
CA GLU A 25 -9.92 6.77 -17.47
C GLU A 25 -10.15 8.27 -17.27
N GLY A 26 -11.31 8.78 -17.70
CA GLY A 26 -11.69 10.18 -17.48
C GLY A 26 -11.85 10.54 -16.01
N LEU A 27 -12.41 9.64 -15.21
CA LEU A 27 -12.58 9.83 -13.76
C LEU A 27 -11.24 9.73 -13.02
N VAL A 28 -10.35 8.85 -13.45
CA VAL A 28 -8.98 8.75 -12.93
C VAL A 28 -8.18 10.02 -13.26
N ALA A 29 -8.32 10.54 -14.48
CA ALA A 29 -7.66 11.78 -14.89
C ALA A 29 -8.19 12.99 -14.09
N GLU A 30 -9.51 13.09 -13.90
CA GLU A 30 -10.11 14.18 -13.14
C GLU A 30 -9.74 14.09 -11.65
N ARG A 31 -9.69 12.89 -11.06
CA ARG A 31 -9.18 12.68 -9.70
C ARG A 31 -7.74 13.18 -9.56
N ARG A 32 -6.84 12.79 -10.49
CA ARG A 32 -5.44 13.25 -10.48
C ARG A 32 -5.33 14.77 -10.59
N ARG A 33 -6.15 15.39 -11.43
CA ARG A 33 -6.22 16.84 -11.57
C ARG A 33 -6.64 17.51 -10.26
N LEU A 34 -7.67 16.99 -9.60
CA LEU A 34 -8.16 17.50 -8.32
C LEU A 34 -7.14 17.31 -7.19
N GLU A 35 -6.43 16.19 -7.18
CA GLU A 35 -5.33 15.94 -6.24
C GLU A 35 -4.19 16.95 -6.44
N ALA A 36 -3.80 17.22 -7.69
CA ALA A 36 -2.80 18.23 -8.01
C ALA A 36 -3.24 19.65 -7.62
N ALA A 37 -4.52 19.97 -7.80
CA ALA A 37 -5.08 21.26 -7.37
C ALA A 37 -5.09 21.37 -5.84
N ARG A 38 -5.50 20.32 -5.13
CA ARG A 38 -5.46 20.26 -3.66
C ARG A 38 -4.03 20.46 -3.16
N ALA A 39 -3.08 19.73 -3.74
CA ALA A 39 -1.65 19.83 -3.45
C ALA A 39 -1.10 21.25 -3.59
N ALA A 40 -1.44 21.93 -4.69
CA ALA A 40 -1.03 23.30 -4.93
C ALA A 40 -1.62 24.29 -3.92
N LEU A 41 -2.84 24.04 -3.43
CA LEU A 41 -3.53 24.91 -2.48
C LEU A 41 -3.12 24.67 -1.03
N THR A 42 -2.81 23.42 -0.65
CA THR A 42 -2.44 23.07 0.74
C THR A 42 -0.94 22.98 0.95
N GLY A 43 -0.13 23.06 -0.11
CA GLY A 43 1.31 22.79 -0.05
C GLY A 43 1.64 21.30 0.10
N ASP A 44 0.64 20.41 0.10
CA ASP A 44 0.82 18.96 0.01
C ASP A 44 1.30 18.60 -1.40
N VAL A 45 2.56 18.86 -1.75
CA VAL A 45 3.13 18.20 -2.94
C VAL A 45 2.88 16.71 -2.75
N VAL A 46 2.04 16.10 -3.60
CA VAL A 46 1.79 14.65 -3.60
C VAL A 46 3.17 14.01 -3.62
N LYS A 47 3.65 13.58 -2.44
CA LYS A 47 4.97 13.02 -2.29
C LYS A 47 4.91 11.76 -3.14
N ARG A 48 5.53 11.77 -4.33
CA ARG A 48 5.84 10.54 -5.07
C ARG A 48 6.51 9.65 -4.04
N HIS A 49 5.79 8.63 -3.57
CA HIS A 49 6.10 7.98 -2.31
C HIS A 49 7.61 7.70 -2.24
N PRO A 50 8.36 8.41 -1.38
CA PRO A 50 9.72 8.00 -1.09
C PRO A 50 9.57 6.55 -0.61
N ARG A 51 10.35 5.64 -1.20
CA ARG A 51 10.37 4.19 -0.93
C ARG A 51 9.73 3.88 0.43
N LEU A 52 8.48 3.41 0.42
CA LEU A 52 7.69 3.10 1.62
C LEU A 52 8.61 2.44 2.65
N SER A 53 8.80 3.08 3.79
CA SER A 53 9.71 2.57 4.81
C SER A 53 8.99 1.54 5.68
N GLN A 54 9.79 0.71 6.36
CA GLN A 54 9.22 -0.22 7.35
C GLN A 54 8.65 0.54 8.57
N ASP A 55 9.15 1.76 8.84
CA ASP A 55 8.68 2.62 9.93
C ASP A 55 7.30 3.22 9.65
N GLU A 56 7.01 3.56 8.38
CA GLU A 56 5.67 4.02 7.98
C GLU A 56 4.62 2.93 8.18
N VAL A 57 4.96 1.68 7.87
CA VAL A 57 4.09 0.52 8.14
C VAL A 57 3.93 0.29 9.65
N ALA A 58 4.98 0.50 10.44
CA ALA A 58 4.93 0.39 11.89
C ALA A 58 4.04 1.46 12.52
N ALA A 59 4.22 2.73 12.15
CA ALA A 59 3.42 3.85 12.62
C ALA A 59 1.92 3.63 12.34
N PHE A 60 1.59 3.19 11.12
CA PHE A 60 0.20 2.85 10.78
C PHE A 60 -0.39 1.75 11.69
N LEU A 61 0.40 0.72 12.01
CA LEU A 61 -0.04 -0.39 12.86
C LEU A 61 -0.14 -0.03 14.35
N VAL A 62 0.50 1.05 14.80
CA VAL A 62 0.27 1.62 16.14
C VAL A 62 -1.15 2.18 16.22
N GLU A 63 -1.55 2.96 15.21
CA GLU A 63 -2.86 3.61 15.16
C GLU A 63 -3.99 2.64 14.77
N HIS A 64 -3.67 1.60 13.97
CA HIS A 64 -4.64 0.67 13.41
C HIS A 64 -4.20 -0.80 13.59
N PRO A 65 -4.13 -1.30 14.84
CA PRO A 65 -3.81 -2.70 15.10
C PRO A 65 -4.87 -3.64 14.51
N GLY A 66 -4.45 -4.82 14.04
CA GLY A 66 -5.35 -5.79 13.40
C GLY A 66 -5.65 -5.48 11.94
N SER A 67 -4.99 -4.50 11.32
CA SER A 67 -5.20 -4.19 9.90
C SER A 67 -4.72 -5.30 8.98
N ARG A 68 -5.46 -5.57 7.89
CA ARG A 68 -5.01 -6.49 6.85
C ARG A 68 -4.05 -5.77 5.91
N ALA A 69 -3.16 -6.52 5.26
CA ALA A 69 -2.19 -5.94 4.32
C ALA A 69 -2.85 -5.12 3.19
N GLY A 70 -4.06 -5.51 2.75
CA GLY A 70 -4.84 -4.75 1.76
C GLY A 70 -5.44 -3.44 2.29
N ASP A 71 -5.68 -3.35 3.60
CA ASP A 71 -6.17 -2.11 4.23
C ASP A 71 -5.01 -1.12 4.40
N ILE A 72 -3.86 -1.61 4.85
CA ILE A 72 -2.62 -0.83 4.96
C ILE A 72 -2.18 -0.32 3.57
N ALA A 73 -2.23 -1.17 2.54
CA ALA A 73 -1.90 -0.79 1.16
C ALA A 73 -2.80 0.34 0.63
N ARG A 74 -4.10 0.29 0.93
CA ARG A 74 -5.04 1.34 0.55
C ARG A 74 -4.81 2.64 1.33
N ALA A 75 -4.54 2.53 2.62
CA ALA A 75 -4.33 3.69 3.49
C ALA A 75 -3.01 4.42 3.17
N LEU A 76 -1.95 3.68 2.84
CA LEU A 76 -0.63 4.22 2.53
C LEU A 76 -0.39 4.45 1.03
N ASP A 77 -1.43 4.31 0.19
CA ASP A 77 -1.37 4.41 -1.28
C ASP A 77 -0.16 3.66 -1.89
N ALA A 78 0.08 2.44 -1.40
CA ALA A 78 1.25 1.65 -1.72
C ALA A 78 0.87 0.28 -2.31
N PRO A 79 1.68 -0.29 -3.23
CA PRO A 79 1.43 -1.62 -3.76
C PRO A 79 1.36 -2.68 -2.65
N LEU A 80 0.33 -3.52 -2.68
CA LEU A 80 0.13 -4.62 -1.71
C LEU A 80 1.36 -5.53 -1.60
N VAL A 81 2.09 -5.73 -2.69
CA VAL A 81 3.32 -6.52 -2.73
C VAL A 81 4.40 -5.90 -1.86
N ASN A 82 4.58 -4.57 -1.91
CA ASN A 82 5.58 -3.86 -1.10
C ASN A 82 5.21 -3.95 0.38
N ILE A 83 3.95 -3.68 0.72
CA ILE A 83 3.43 -3.79 2.09
C ILE A 83 3.65 -5.20 2.64
N SER A 84 3.28 -6.21 1.86
CA SER A 84 3.48 -7.61 2.23
C SER A 84 4.97 -7.92 2.43
N GLN A 85 5.85 -7.40 1.57
CA GLN A 85 7.29 -7.58 1.71
C GLN A 85 7.82 -6.97 3.01
N HIS A 86 7.41 -5.76 3.39
CA HIS A 86 7.82 -5.12 4.65
C HIS A 86 7.32 -5.90 5.87
N LEU A 87 6.04 -6.29 5.87
CA LEU A 87 5.43 -7.06 6.96
C LEU A 87 6.13 -8.41 7.16
N HIS A 88 6.47 -9.10 6.05
CA HIS A 88 7.14 -10.39 6.13
C HIS A 88 8.62 -10.28 6.49
N ARG A 89 9.34 -9.24 6.03
CA ARG A 89 10.73 -8.98 6.45
C ARG A 89 10.83 -8.70 7.94
N GLY A 90 9.86 -8.00 8.52
CA GLY A 90 9.77 -7.72 9.96
C GLY A 90 9.01 -8.76 10.77
N LYS A 91 8.61 -9.90 10.19
CA LYS A 91 7.76 -10.87 10.88
C LYS A 91 8.51 -11.51 12.04
N ARG A 92 7.89 -11.54 13.22
CA ARG A 92 8.44 -12.05 14.50
C ARG A 92 9.54 -11.19 15.13
N THR A 93 10.00 -10.14 14.46
CA THR A 93 10.97 -9.19 15.01
C THR A 93 10.34 -7.84 15.30
N ARG A 94 9.47 -7.38 14.40
CA ARG A 94 8.79 -6.08 14.49
C ARG A 94 7.28 -6.19 14.34
N PHE A 95 6.81 -7.12 13.52
CA PHE A 95 5.40 -7.33 13.23
C PHE A 95 4.98 -8.75 13.60
N GLU A 96 3.73 -8.87 14.03
CA GLU A 96 3.08 -10.14 14.31
C GLU A 96 1.79 -10.24 13.51
N ARG A 97 1.53 -11.43 12.95
CA ARG A 97 0.24 -11.74 12.34
C ARG A 97 -0.60 -12.51 13.34
N ARG A 98 -1.73 -11.94 13.72
CA ARG A 98 -2.77 -12.54 14.57
C ARG A 98 -3.97 -12.94 13.71
N GLU A 99 -5.04 -13.44 14.34
CA GLU A 99 -6.25 -13.88 13.63
C GLU A 99 -6.97 -12.74 12.91
N ASP A 100 -6.98 -11.55 13.50
CA ASP A 100 -7.65 -10.35 13.01
C ASP A 100 -6.82 -9.57 11.98
N GLY A 101 -5.49 -9.58 12.09
CA GLY A 101 -4.61 -8.99 11.10
C GLY A 101 -3.17 -8.81 11.57
N TRP A 102 -2.51 -7.75 11.10
CA TRP A 102 -1.14 -7.41 11.47
C TRP A 102 -1.12 -6.48 12.67
N HIS A 103 -0.15 -6.71 13.55
CA HIS A 103 0.07 -5.96 14.78
C HIS A 103 1.55 -5.59 14.90
N LEU A 104 1.83 -4.49 15.57
CA LEU A 104 3.18 -4.13 15.98
C LEU A 104 3.55 -4.89 17.26
N LEU A 105 4.79 -5.38 17.34
CA LEU A 105 5.32 -5.97 18.56
C LEU A 105 5.75 -4.87 19.54
N PRO A 106 5.70 -5.11 20.87
CA PRO A 106 6.02 -4.12 21.92
C PRO A 106 7.51 -3.67 21.99
N GLY A 107 8.32 -3.93 20.97
CA GLY A 107 9.67 -3.39 20.78
C GLY A 107 9.94 -2.95 19.34
N GLY A 108 8.87 -2.76 18.56
CA GLY A 108 8.93 -2.42 17.13
C GLY A 108 8.53 -0.99 16.82
N GLU A 109 8.38 -0.13 17.84
CA GLU A 109 8.00 1.27 17.68
C GLU A 109 8.89 1.96 16.63
N PRO A 110 8.32 2.84 15.79
CA PRO A 110 9.15 3.67 14.94
C PRO A 110 10.04 4.53 15.84
N GLU A 111 11.35 4.27 15.81
CA GLU A 111 12.35 5.20 16.32
C GLU A 111 12.04 6.54 15.67
N ALA A 112 11.56 7.50 16.45
CA ALA A 112 11.29 8.84 15.98
C ALA A 112 12.61 9.34 15.37
N GLY A 113 12.64 9.49 14.05
CA GLY A 113 13.77 10.07 13.36
C GLY A 113 14.02 11.45 13.92
N GLU A 114 14.96 11.54 14.85
CA GLU A 114 15.67 12.74 15.23
C GLU A 114 16.62 13.05 14.07
N ASP A 115 16.44 14.23 13.47
CA ASP A 115 17.44 15.13 12.87
C ASP A 115 16.70 16.08 11.91
N ALA A 116 16.54 17.37 12.26
CA ALA A 116 17.55 18.44 12.26
C ALA A 116 17.72 19.09 10.88
#